data_AF-A0A517YF30-F1
#
_entry.id   AF-A0A517YF30-F1
#
_cell.length_a   1.000
_cell.length_b   1.000
_cell.length_c   1.000
_cell.angle_alpha   90.00
_cell.angle_beta   90.00
_cell.angle_gamma   90.00
#
_symmetry.space_group_name_H-M   'P 1'
#
loop_
_entity.id
_entity.type
_entity.pdbx_description
1 polymer ?
#
loop_
_entity_poly.entity_id
_entity_poly.type
_entity_poly.pdbx_seq_one_letter_code
_entity_poly.pdbx_strand_id
1 'polypeptide(L)'
;MPVTVTRTSLQVQNWNGSINKATDIVGMNGVGLNIELEAHASGGDELPPSIKVQLEFKEASQAGTGKASWSGKPVLDVPRHAYTSYYRFDVPWQIWSMLGVAEGRREFATVVRYSSDDMKATADGAFRSQLVYGNWADRGMAQQSLRMSNNSGDARLRRPDAKQLMLAGGVEILEIKVLPQPHLKVKDGSTYCFMRSPADVFFYTGHGLGGNLVTHGGPGEGLHDDFMTPEELLQAWTVTNPILGPKSLDVDVLIINGCSVLNCDDKDGTGKKWARLLMNQEGPLYSILGYRDGAPADSNGGHAVAAAMGKAIIGNLDSKWMAYAKTWLEINKQNHKHYRPTSSNYSLANACAIDLNGYWYLEELDDELHIIGPKKLPK
;
A
#
# COMPACT_ATOMS: atom_id res chain seq x y z
N MET A 1 -3.65 -34.47 31.49
CA MET A 1 -2.66 -34.34 30.38
C MET A 1 -3.10 -33.20 29.47
N PRO A 2 -2.18 -32.33 29.02
CA PRO A 2 -2.51 -30.96 28.65
C PRO A 2 -3.46 -30.84 27.45
N VAL A 3 -4.39 -29.88 27.56
CA VAL A 3 -5.19 -29.36 26.45
C VAL A 3 -4.24 -28.83 25.38
N THR A 4 -4.50 -29.13 24.11
CA THR A 4 -3.65 -28.69 23.00
C THR A 4 -4.45 -27.85 22.01
N VAL A 5 -4.01 -26.61 21.77
CA VAL A 5 -4.50 -25.80 20.64
C VAL A 5 -3.88 -26.32 19.34
N THR A 6 -4.74 -26.79 18.44
CA THR A 6 -4.36 -27.43 17.17
C THR A 6 -4.54 -26.54 15.96
N ARG A 7 -5.36 -25.48 16.07
CA ARG A 7 -5.61 -24.52 14.99
C ARG A 7 -5.90 -23.14 15.56
N THR A 8 -5.26 -22.12 14.98
CA THR A 8 -5.57 -20.71 15.20
C THR A 8 -5.93 -20.08 13.86
N SER A 9 -7.15 -19.56 13.72
CA SER A 9 -7.62 -19.02 12.44
C SER A 9 -8.39 -17.71 12.59
N LEU A 10 -8.40 -16.95 11.51
CA LEU A 10 -9.12 -15.69 11.38
C LEU A 10 -10.26 -15.88 10.40
N GLN A 11 -11.44 -15.39 10.79
CA GLN A 11 -12.65 -15.52 10.00
C GLN A 11 -13.14 -14.12 9.62
N VAL A 12 -13.78 -14.02 8.45
CA VAL A 12 -14.51 -12.81 8.05
C VAL A 12 -15.71 -12.61 8.97
N GLN A 13 -16.25 -11.39 8.99
CA GLN A 13 -17.45 -11.06 9.75
C GLN A 13 -18.60 -12.06 9.46
N ASN A 14 -19.40 -12.34 10.49
CA ASN A 14 -20.50 -13.32 10.45
C ASN A 14 -20.05 -14.78 10.22
N TRP A 15 -18.76 -15.09 10.37
CA TRP A 15 -18.24 -16.46 10.26
C TRP A 15 -18.43 -17.09 8.86
N ASN A 16 -18.51 -16.26 7.82
CA ASN A 16 -18.80 -16.68 6.44
C ASN A 16 -17.60 -17.31 5.70
N GLY A 17 -16.46 -17.47 6.35
CA GLY A 17 -15.25 -18.03 5.74
C GLY A 17 -13.98 -17.58 6.43
N SER A 18 -12.89 -18.27 6.13
CA SER A 18 -11.56 -17.91 6.63
C SER A 18 -10.96 -16.76 5.82
N ILE A 19 -10.22 -15.89 6.50
CA ILE A 19 -9.47 -14.80 5.87
C ILE A 19 -8.47 -15.39 4.86
N ASN A 20 -8.60 -14.97 3.61
CA ASN A 20 -7.62 -15.26 2.57
C ASN A 20 -6.41 -14.33 2.72
N LYS A 21 -5.31 -14.89 3.24
CA LYS A 21 -4.05 -14.17 3.50
C LYS A 21 -3.35 -13.58 2.25
N ALA A 22 -3.87 -13.80 1.05
CA ALA A 22 -3.38 -13.17 -0.17
C ALA A 22 -4.24 -11.98 -0.62
N THR A 23 -5.56 -12.03 -0.44
CA THR A 23 -6.49 -11.05 -1.03
C THR A 23 -7.25 -10.22 0.00
N ASP A 24 -7.43 -10.73 1.21
CA ASP A 24 -8.31 -10.10 2.18
C ASP A 24 -7.54 -9.08 3.00
N ILE A 25 -8.05 -7.85 3.01
CA ILE A 25 -7.58 -6.74 3.84
C ILE A 25 -8.73 -6.34 4.75
N VAL A 26 -8.56 -6.56 6.05
CA VAL A 26 -9.52 -6.14 7.06
C VAL A 26 -9.58 -4.62 7.10
N GLY A 27 -10.78 -4.07 7.18
CA GLY A 27 -11.01 -2.63 7.01
C GLY A 27 -11.20 -2.18 5.56
N MET A 28 -11.20 -3.12 4.60
CA MET A 28 -11.80 -2.89 3.29
C MET A 28 -13.16 -3.59 3.19
N ASN A 29 -14.11 -3.01 2.45
CA ASN A 29 -15.34 -3.66 1.96
C ASN A 29 -16.12 -4.54 2.98
N GLY A 30 -16.28 -4.07 4.24
CA GLY A 30 -17.03 -4.82 5.25
C GLY A 30 -16.35 -6.09 5.76
N VAL A 31 -15.06 -6.29 5.45
CA VAL A 31 -14.26 -7.36 6.03
C VAL A 31 -13.96 -6.99 7.50
N GLY A 32 -14.80 -7.51 8.40
CA GLY A 32 -14.52 -7.56 9.83
C GLY A 32 -13.66 -8.77 10.21
N LEU A 33 -13.24 -8.83 11.47
CA LEU A 33 -12.32 -9.85 11.98
C LEU A 33 -12.94 -10.63 13.14
N ASN A 34 -12.95 -11.95 13.01
CA ASN A 34 -13.31 -12.88 14.07
C ASN A 34 -12.17 -13.85 14.34
N ILE A 35 -12.03 -14.30 15.59
CA ILE A 35 -10.99 -15.24 16.02
C ILE A 35 -11.61 -16.60 16.28
N GLU A 36 -11.11 -17.65 15.63
CA GLU A 36 -11.46 -19.05 15.91
C GLU A 36 -10.23 -19.83 16.36
N LEU A 37 -10.33 -20.50 17.51
CA LEU A 37 -9.34 -21.46 17.97
C LEU A 37 -9.98 -22.85 18.06
N GLU A 38 -9.19 -23.88 17.77
CA GLU A 38 -9.57 -25.27 18.00
C GLU A 38 -8.61 -25.88 19.01
N ALA A 39 -9.15 -26.49 20.07
CA ALA A 39 -8.36 -27.16 21.08
C ALA A 39 -8.96 -28.51 21.46
N HIS A 40 -8.08 -29.48 21.74
CA HIS A 40 -8.47 -30.82 22.16
C HIS A 40 -7.86 -31.15 23.51
N ALA A 41 -8.65 -31.79 24.37
CA ALA A 41 -8.16 -32.37 25.61
C ALA A 41 -7.70 -33.82 25.38
N SER A 42 -6.75 -34.27 26.19
CA SER A 42 -6.30 -35.67 26.21
C SER A 42 -6.42 -36.23 27.62
N GLY A 43 -6.86 -37.48 27.76
CA GLY A 43 -6.89 -38.18 29.05
C GLY A 43 -7.94 -37.69 30.05
N GLY A 44 -9.06 -37.12 29.58
CA GLY A 44 -10.20 -36.73 30.43
C GLY A 44 -10.10 -35.34 31.07
N ASP A 45 -9.04 -34.58 30.81
CA ASP A 45 -8.94 -33.18 31.24
C ASP A 45 -10.07 -32.34 30.62
N GLU A 46 -10.57 -31.35 31.37
CA GLU A 46 -11.57 -30.41 30.86
C GLU A 46 -10.91 -29.32 30.02
N LEU A 47 -11.54 -28.96 28.90
CA LEU A 47 -11.16 -27.80 28.10
C LEU A 47 -11.44 -26.50 28.90
N PRO A 48 -10.49 -25.55 28.98
CA PRO A 48 -10.68 -24.33 29.76
C PRO A 48 -11.88 -23.50 29.27
N PRO A 49 -12.45 -22.64 30.12
CA PRO A 49 -13.57 -21.78 29.73
C PRO A 49 -13.17 -20.71 28.70
N SER A 50 -11.89 -20.29 28.69
CA SER A 50 -11.33 -19.35 27.73
C SER A 50 -9.86 -19.62 27.44
N ILE A 51 -9.42 -19.16 26.26
CA ILE A 51 -8.01 -19.15 25.85
C ILE A 51 -7.58 -17.71 25.62
N LYS A 52 -6.42 -17.35 26.17
CA LYS A 52 -5.86 -16.00 26.06
C LYS A 52 -5.13 -15.82 24.74
N VAL A 53 -5.46 -14.75 24.05
CA VAL A 53 -4.90 -14.40 22.75
C VAL A 53 -4.38 -12.97 22.77
N GLN A 54 -3.13 -12.78 22.37
CA GLN A 54 -2.53 -11.47 22.20
C GLN A 54 -2.66 -11.01 20.75
N LEU A 55 -2.99 -9.73 20.56
CA LEU A 55 -2.91 -9.05 19.27
C LEU A 55 -1.60 -8.26 19.18
N GLU A 56 -0.96 -8.27 18.01
CA GLU A 56 0.26 -7.51 17.75
C GLU A 56 0.24 -6.96 16.33
N PHE A 57 0.42 -5.65 16.17
CA PHE A 57 0.58 -5.02 14.86
C PHE A 57 2.04 -5.04 14.43
N LYS A 58 2.29 -5.16 13.13
CA LYS A 58 3.64 -5.27 12.56
C LYS A 58 3.68 -4.60 11.19
N GLU A 59 4.82 -3.99 10.89
CA GLU A 59 5.13 -3.56 9.52
C GLU A 59 5.12 -4.76 8.59
N ALA A 60 4.48 -4.64 7.42
CA ALA A 60 4.23 -5.79 6.57
C ALA A 60 5.51 -6.41 5.99
N SER A 61 6.47 -5.58 5.59
CA SER A 61 7.75 -6.03 5.02
C SER A 61 8.82 -6.38 6.07
N GLN A 62 8.61 -5.97 7.33
CA GLN A 62 9.57 -6.17 8.41
C GLN A 62 8.95 -6.90 9.60
N ALA A 63 8.08 -7.88 9.38
CA ALA A 63 7.33 -8.51 10.48
C ALA A 63 8.20 -9.14 11.61
N GLY A 64 9.51 -9.34 11.41
CA GLY A 64 10.45 -9.78 12.45
C GLY A 64 11.16 -8.66 13.23
N THR A 65 11.21 -7.44 12.69
CA THR A 65 12.12 -6.37 13.15
C THR A 65 11.55 -4.95 13.07
N GLY A 66 10.46 -4.76 12.33
CA GLY A 66 9.77 -3.50 12.11
C GLY A 66 8.95 -3.08 13.31
N LYS A 67 8.65 -1.78 13.40
CA LYS A 67 7.90 -1.22 14.54
C LYS A 67 6.46 -0.99 14.12
N ALA A 68 5.55 -1.64 14.84
CA ALA A 68 4.12 -1.47 14.71
C ALA A 68 3.70 0.02 14.71
N SER A 69 2.65 0.36 13.96
CA SER A 69 1.87 1.59 14.17
C SER A 69 1.42 1.71 15.62
N TRP A 70 1.12 0.59 16.26
CA TRP A 70 0.60 0.54 17.60
C TRP A 70 1.42 -0.39 18.49
N SER A 71 1.98 0.18 19.56
CA SER A 71 2.87 -0.55 20.48
C SER A 71 2.13 -1.40 21.51
N GLY A 72 0.81 -1.23 21.63
CA GLY A 72 0.02 -2.03 22.56
C GLY A 72 -0.05 -3.49 22.14
N LYS A 73 -0.28 -4.36 23.13
CA LYS A 73 -0.41 -5.81 22.93
C LYS A 73 -1.56 -6.35 23.78
N PRO A 74 -2.81 -6.04 23.38
CA PRO A 74 -3.99 -6.31 24.16
C PRO A 74 -4.16 -7.82 24.20
N VAL A 75 -4.62 -8.30 25.35
CA VAL A 75 -4.90 -9.71 25.54
C VAL A 75 -6.41 -9.86 25.61
N LEU A 76 -6.94 -10.66 24.68
CA LEU A 76 -8.34 -11.02 24.60
C LEU A 76 -8.53 -12.41 25.22
N ASP A 77 -9.58 -12.56 26.03
CA ASP A 77 -10.07 -13.86 26.46
C ASP A 77 -11.06 -14.38 25.41
N VAL A 78 -10.66 -15.38 24.63
CA VAL A 78 -11.51 -16.01 23.61
C VAL A 78 -12.33 -17.11 24.31
N PRO A 79 -13.66 -16.98 24.44
CA PRO A 79 -14.47 -17.92 25.18
C PRO A 79 -14.71 -19.22 24.41
N ARG A 80 -14.88 -20.31 25.13
CA ARG A 80 -15.27 -21.61 24.58
C ARG A 80 -16.68 -21.54 24.00
N HIS A 81 -16.84 -21.95 22.75
CA HIS A 81 -18.11 -21.91 22.05
C HIS A 81 -18.97 -23.12 22.39
N ALA A 82 -20.10 -22.91 23.08
CA ALA A 82 -21.13 -23.91 23.36
C ALA A 82 -20.59 -25.25 23.89
N TYR A 83 -19.56 -25.21 24.75
CA TYR A 83 -18.88 -26.41 25.28
C TYR A 83 -18.28 -27.37 24.22
N THR A 84 -18.02 -26.89 23.02
CA THR A 84 -17.34 -27.64 21.95
C THR A 84 -15.82 -27.58 22.08
N SER A 85 -15.07 -28.13 21.11
CA SER A 85 -13.62 -27.96 20.97
C SER A 85 -13.21 -26.58 20.41
N TYR A 86 -14.19 -25.74 20.05
CA TYR A 86 -13.95 -24.43 19.44
C TYR A 86 -14.04 -23.30 20.45
N TYR A 87 -13.23 -22.27 20.24
CA TYR A 87 -13.27 -21.00 20.94
C TYR A 87 -13.48 -19.91 19.91
N ARG A 88 -14.43 -19.02 20.16
CA ARG A 88 -14.88 -18.03 19.20
C ARG A 88 -15.01 -16.67 19.85
N PHE A 89 -14.44 -15.65 19.22
CA PHE A 89 -14.57 -14.28 19.65
C PHE A 89 -14.81 -13.38 18.44
N ASP A 90 -15.95 -12.67 18.45
CA ASP A 90 -16.23 -11.62 17.51
C ASP A 90 -15.46 -10.37 17.95
N VAL A 91 -14.48 -9.91 17.17
CA VAL A 91 -13.68 -8.76 17.58
C VAL A 91 -14.51 -7.49 17.37
N PRO A 92 -14.93 -6.78 18.45
CA PRO A 92 -15.75 -5.60 18.31
C PRO A 92 -15.01 -4.53 17.51
N TRP A 93 -15.72 -3.85 16.61
CA TRP A 93 -15.11 -2.86 15.74
C TRP A 93 -14.49 -1.69 16.51
N GLN A 94 -15.01 -1.39 17.71
CA GLN A 94 -14.51 -0.35 18.61
C GLN A 94 -13.08 -0.64 19.09
N ILE A 95 -12.67 -1.91 19.13
CA ILE A 95 -11.28 -2.23 19.45
C ILE A 95 -10.37 -1.58 18.39
N TRP A 96 -10.76 -1.57 17.11
CA TRP A 96 -9.96 -0.98 16.04
C TRP A 96 -9.84 0.53 16.11
N SER A 97 -10.87 1.25 16.55
CA SER A 97 -10.77 2.71 16.74
C SER A 97 -9.88 3.07 17.93
N MET A 98 -9.79 2.20 18.93
CA MET A 98 -8.85 2.33 20.05
C MET A 98 -7.41 1.95 19.68
N LEU A 99 -7.23 1.26 18.55
CA LEU A 99 -5.93 0.89 17.97
C LEU A 99 -5.38 1.96 17.04
N GLY A 100 -5.91 3.19 17.11
CA GLY A 100 -5.43 4.34 16.36
C GLY A 100 -3.90 4.41 16.37
N VAL A 101 -3.33 4.59 15.18
CA VAL A 101 -1.90 4.66 14.89
C VAL A 101 -1.24 5.55 15.95
N ALA A 102 -0.22 5.03 16.64
CA ALA A 102 0.62 5.87 17.47
C ALA A 102 1.31 6.87 16.54
N GLU A 103 0.74 8.07 16.48
CA GLU A 103 1.24 9.21 15.72
C GLU A 103 2.73 9.42 16.06
N GLY A 104 3.55 9.56 15.02
CA GLY A 104 4.95 9.95 15.20
C GLY A 104 5.92 9.43 14.15
N ARG A 105 5.50 8.52 13.27
CA ARG A 105 6.30 8.10 12.10
C ARG A 105 5.52 8.33 10.84
N ARG A 106 6.23 8.82 9.83
CA ARG A 106 5.73 8.87 8.46
C ARG A 106 5.82 7.52 7.79
N GLU A 107 5.00 7.34 6.77
CA GLU A 107 4.61 6.03 6.27
C GLU A 107 4.66 6.01 4.76
N PHE A 108 5.03 4.85 4.22
CA PHE A 108 5.03 4.65 2.78
C PHE A 108 4.54 3.25 2.40
N ALA A 109 3.90 3.15 1.25
CA ALA A 109 3.54 1.87 0.63
C ALA A 109 3.98 1.86 -0.84
N THR A 110 4.23 0.66 -1.38
CA THR A 110 4.68 0.53 -2.78
C THR A 110 3.98 -0.58 -3.55
N VAL A 111 3.65 -0.31 -4.81
CA VAL A 111 3.23 -1.34 -5.77
C VAL A 111 4.12 -1.28 -6.99
N VAL A 112 4.63 -2.44 -7.40
CA VAL A 112 5.56 -2.56 -8.53
C VAL A 112 5.02 -3.48 -9.60
N ARG A 113 5.37 -3.24 -10.87
CA ARG A 113 5.06 -4.14 -11.98
C ARG A 113 5.69 -5.53 -11.82
N TYR A 114 5.12 -6.51 -12.51
CA TYR A 114 5.78 -7.80 -12.69
C TYR A 114 7.12 -7.63 -13.44
N SER A 115 8.11 -8.44 -13.08
CA SER A 115 9.39 -8.58 -13.80
C SER A 115 9.77 -10.06 -13.81
N SER A 116 10.07 -10.62 -14.98
CA SER A 116 10.03 -12.08 -15.20
C SER A 116 11.27 -12.87 -14.80
N ASP A 117 12.44 -12.27 -14.59
CA ASP A 117 13.66 -12.96 -14.15
C ASP A 117 14.72 -11.92 -13.88
N ASP A 118 15.20 -11.73 -12.64
CA ASP A 118 16.48 -11.06 -12.23
C ASP A 118 16.93 -9.79 -12.99
N MET A 119 16.06 -9.20 -13.80
CA MET A 119 16.26 -8.02 -14.59
C MET A 119 15.76 -6.87 -13.74
N LYS A 120 16.70 -6.51 -12.86
CA LYS A 120 17.04 -5.15 -12.43
C LYS A 120 15.95 -4.49 -11.61
N ALA A 121 16.33 -4.13 -10.38
CA ALA A 121 15.53 -3.41 -9.40
C ALA A 121 14.49 -2.51 -10.07
N THR A 122 13.22 -2.67 -9.73
CA THR A 122 12.26 -1.59 -9.96
C THR A 122 12.72 -0.38 -9.14
N ALA A 123 12.42 0.84 -9.59
CA ALA A 123 12.85 2.05 -8.88
C ALA A 123 12.37 2.14 -7.41
N ASP A 124 11.42 1.29 -7.00
CA ASP A 124 10.97 1.17 -5.61
C ASP A 124 12.10 0.78 -4.66
N GLY A 125 13.02 -0.12 -5.03
CA GLY A 125 14.09 -0.56 -4.12
C GLY A 125 14.98 0.63 -3.73
N ALA A 126 15.31 1.47 -4.72
CA ALA A 126 16.05 2.71 -4.52
C ALA A 126 15.27 3.70 -3.65
N PHE A 127 13.97 3.90 -3.93
CA PHE A 127 13.09 4.77 -3.15
C PHE A 127 12.96 4.32 -1.69
N ARG A 128 12.55 3.07 -1.47
CA ARG A 128 12.28 2.48 -0.15
C ARG A 128 13.52 2.44 0.72
N SER A 129 14.69 2.16 0.15
CA SER A 129 15.95 2.14 0.91
C SER A 129 16.21 3.46 1.65
N GLN A 130 15.86 4.60 1.04
CA GLN A 130 16.01 5.91 1.65
C GLN A 130 14.99 6.13 2.77
N LEU A 131 13.73 5.74 2.55
CA LEU A 131 12.67 5.91 3.54
C LEU A 131 12.90 5.04 4.78
N VAL A 132 13.30 3.78 4.59
CA VAL A 132 13.69 2.88 5.68
C VAL A 132 14.89 3.44 6.45
N TYR A 133 15.91 3.97 5.74
CA TYR A 133 17.04 4.64 6.37
C TYR A 133 16.60 5.87 7.20
N GLY A 134 15.62 6.63 6.70
CA GLY A 134 14.99 7.75 7.42
C GLY A 134 13.99 7.34 8.51
N ASN A 135 13.90 6.05 8.86
CA ASN A 135 12.96 5.51 9.87
C ASN A 135 11.47 5.79 9.54
N TRP A 136 11.11 5.89 8.27
CA TRP A 136 9.70 5.82 7.84
C TRP A 136 9.17 4.39 7.98
N ALA A 137 7.89 4.24 8.28
CA ALA A 137 7.22 2.95 8.47
C ALA A 137 6.75 2.37 7.12
N ASP A 138 7.00 1.08 6.90
CA ASP A 138 6.57 0.39 5.69
C ASP A 138 5.15 -0.17 5.84
N ARG A 139 4.22 0.41 5.08
CA ARG A 139 2.81 0.04 4.97
C ARG A 139 2.54 -0.96 3.83
N GLY A 140 3.53 -1.76 3.50
CA GLY A 140 3.40 -2.86 2.56
C GLY A 140 4.03 -2.60 1.19
N MET A 141 4.43 -3.71 0.59
CA MET A 141 4.89 -3.81 -0.78
C MET A 141 4.07 -4.90 -1.47
N ALA A 142 3.64 -4.65 -2.69
CA ALA A 142 3.09 -5.69 -3.55
C ALA A 142 3.68 -5.61 -4.97
N GLN A 143 3.59 -6.72 -5.68
CA GLN A 143 4.07 -6.85 -7.05
C GLN A 143 2.88 -7.30 -7.90
N GLN A 144 2.60 -6.62 -9.01
CA GLN A 144 1.57 -7.02 -9.95
C GLN A 144 1.84 -8.44 -10.46
N SER A 145 0.77 -9.15 -10.79
CA SER A 145 0.85 -10.35 -11.61
C SER A 145 0.98 -9.97 -13.10
N LEU A 146 1.37 -10.94 -13.94
CA LEU A 146 1.40 -10.76 -15.40
C LEU A 146 0.01 -10.44 -15.99
N ARG A 147 -1.06 -11.00 -15.41
CA ARG A 147 -2.42 -10.85 -15.91
C ARG A 147 -3.35 -10.49 -14.78
N MET A 148 -4.33 -9.64 -15.05
CA MET A 148 -5.29 -9.19 -14.02
C MET A 148 -6.11 -10.30 -13.40
N SER A 149 -6.35 -11.39 -14.13
CA SER A 149 -7.08 -12.55 -13.61
C SER A 149 -6.31 -13.32 -12.52
N ASN A 150 -5.01 -13.05 -12.35
CA ASN A 150 -4.16 -13.79 -11.42
C ASN A 150 -4.00 -13.00 -10.13
N ASN A 151 -4.33 -13.63 -8.99
CA ASN A 151 -3.98 -13.14 -7.67
C ASN A 151 -2.46 -13.01 -7.55
N SER A 152 -1.99 -11.84 -7.13
CA SER A 152 -0.58 -11.52 -6.99
C SER A 152 -0.05 -11.59 -5.54
N GLY A 153 -0.96 -11.81 -4.58
CA GLY A 153 -0.63 -11.96 -3.17
C GLY A 153 0.10 -13.27 -2.87
N ASP A 154 0.98 -13.23 -1.87
CA ASP A 154 1.77 -14.37 -1.41
C ASP A 154 1.77 -14.42 0.12
N ALA A 155 1.03 -15.39 0.67
CA ALA A 155 0.92 -15.59 2.11
C ALA A 155 2.23 -16.05 2.77
N ARG A 156 3.14 -16.71 2.05
CA ARG A 156 4.45 -17.10 2.59
C ARG A 156 5.36 -15.89 2.77
N LEU A 157 5.34 -14.99 1.79
CA LEU A 157 6.10 -13.75 1.81
C LEU A 157 5.40 -12.63 2.59
N ARG A 158 4.21 -12.90 3.15
CA ARG A 158 3.35 -11.89 3.80
C ARG A 158 3.15 -10.66 2.91
N ARG A 159 2.91 -10.91 1.62
CA ARG A 159 2.68 -9.89 0.59
C ARG A 159 1.21 -9.88 0.18
N PRO A 160 0.48 -8.77 0.31
CA PRO A 160 -0.90 -8.68 -0.18
C PRO A 160 -0.93 -8.67 -1.71
N ASP A 161 -2.10 -8.96 -2.28
CA ASP A 161 -2.36 -8.69 -3.69
C ASP A 161 -2.15 -7.21 -4.02
N ALA A 162 -1.52 -6.94 -5.16
CA ALA A 162 -1.16 -5.59 -5.58
C ALA A 162 -2.36 -4.67 -5.81
N LYS A 163 -3.46 -5.19 -6.37
CA LYS A 163 -4.67 -4.37 -6.56
C LYS A 163 -5.27 -4.05 -5.20
N GLN A 164 -5.35 -5.05 -4.32
CA GLN A 164 -5.88 -4.86 -2.97
C GLN A 164 -5.04 -3.87 -2.14
N LEU A 165 -3.70 -3.94 -2.20
CA LEU A 165 -2.83 -2.98 -1.54
C LEU A 165 -3.03 -1.54 -2.04
N MET A 166 -3.18 -1.35 -3.35
CA MET A 166 -3.41 -0.04 -3.94
C MET A 166 -4.77 0.55 -3.51
N LEU A 167 -5.83 -0.25 -3.52
CA LEU A 167 -7.15 0.16 -3.03
C LEU A 167 -7.13 0.45 -1.52
N ALA A 168 -6.36 -0.32 -0.74
CA ALA A 168 -6.19 -0.11 0.69
C ALA A 168 -5.46 1.21 1.02
N GLY A 169 -4.58 1.68 0.13
CA GLY A 169 -3.68 2.81 0.39
C GLY A 169 -2.48 2.44 1.28
N GLY A 170 -2.38 1.18 1.71
CA GLY A 170 -1.39 0.69 2.66
C GLY A 170 -1.99 -0.36 3.60
N VAL A 171 -1.14 -1.22 4.15
CA VAL A 171 -1.50 -2.25 5.12
C VAL A 171 -0.47 -2.39 6.23
N GLU A 172 -0.95 -2.92 7.35
CA GLU A 172 -0.11 -3.55 8.36
C GLU A 172 -0.50 -5.01 8.53
N ILE A 173 0.36 -5.76 9.19
CA ILE A 173 0.05 -7.11 9.62
C ILE A 173 -0.47 -7.06 11.04
N LEU A 174 -1.68 -7.59 11.25
CA LEU A 174 -2.16 -7.97 12.56
C LEU A 174 -1.84 -9.44 12.79
N GLU A 175 -0.92 -9.70 13.69
CA GLU A 175 -0.62 -11.05 14.17
C GLU A 175 -1.41 -11.33 15.44
N ILE A 176 -1.96 -12.53 15.49
CA ILE A 176 -2.72 -13.06 16.62
C ILE A 176 -1.94 -14.23 17.18
N LYS A 177 -1.70 -14.23 18.50
CA LYS A 177 -0.90 -15.24 19.17
C LYS A 177 -1.59 -15.77 20.42
N VAL A 178 -1.79 -17.08 20.48
CA VAL A 178 -2.21 -17.79 21.69
C VAL A 178 -1.11 -17.70 22.73
N LEU A 179 -1.45 -17.20 23.92
CA LEU A 179 -0.50 -17.07 25.01
C LEU A 179 -0.35 -18.40 25.77
N PRO A 180 0.84 -18.70 26.31
CA PRO A 180 1.02 -19.83 27.21
C PRO A 180 0.10 -19.71 28.43
N GLN A 181 -0.60 -20.80 28.76
CA GLN A 181 -1.43 -20.92 29.96
C GLN A 181 -1.09 -22.25 30.67
N PRO A 182 -1.31 -22.35 31.99
CA PRO A 182 -1.18 -23.62 32.69
C PRO A 182 -1.98 -24.72 31.98
N HIS A 183 -1.36 -25.88 31.77
CA HIS A 183 -1.97 -27.06 31.13
C HIS A 183 -2.38 -26.88 29.65
N LEU A 184 -2.04 -25.76 29.01
CA LEU A 184 -2.25 -25.52 27.60
C LEU A 184 -0.94 -25.73 26.81
N LYS A 185 -0.94 -26.72 25.92
CA LYS A 185 0.05 -26.86 24.85
C LYS A 185 -0.44 -26.13 23.60
N VAL A 186 0.48 -25.53 22.86
CA VAL A 186 0.16 -24.78 21.64
C VAL A 186 0.94 -25.39 20.49
N LYS A 187 0.24 -26.00 19.52
CA LYS A 187 0.85 -26.58 18.31
C LYS A 187 0.82 -25.59 17.16
N ASP A 188 -0.34 -24.98 16.91
CA ASP A 188 -0.53 -23.91 15.94
C ASP A 188 -1.11 -22.70 16.67
N GLY A 189 -0.22 -21.84 17.13
CA GLY A 189 -0.52 -20.77 18.08
C GLY A 189 -0.60 -19.38 17.49
N SER A 190 -0.32 -19.22 16.20
CA SER A 190 -0.25 -17.89 15.61
C SER A 190 -0.74 -17.85 14.19
N THR A 191 -1.48 -16.80 13.87
CA THR A 191 -1.94 -16.50 12.51
C THR A 191 -1.94 -15.00 12.30
N TYR A 192 -2.19 -14.55 11.08
CA TYR A 192 -2.19 -13.13 10.78
C TYR A 192 -3.18 -12.79 9.66
N CYS A 193 -3.53 -11.51 9.57
CA CYS A 193 -4.21 -10.91 8.43
C CYS A 193 -3.57 -9.55 8.08
N PHE A 194 -3.92 -9.02 6.91
CA PHE A 194 -3.63 -7.63 6.58
C PHE A 194 -4.75 -6.75 7.13
N MET A 195 -4.37 -5.66 7.79
CA MET A 195 -5.25 -4.59 8.22
C MET A 195 -4.98 -3.38 7.34
N ARG A 196 -6.04 -2.69 6.90
CA ARG A 196 -5.91 -1.41 6.20
C ARG A 196 -5.22 -0.41 7.13
N SER A 197 -4.07 0.09 6.70
CA SER A 197 -3.27 1.10 7.40
C SER A 197 -2.65 1.95 6.31
N PRO A 198 -3.30 3.06 5.91
CA PRO A 198 -2.83 3.84 4.77
C PRO A 198 -1.47 4.47 5.05
N ALA A 199 -0.81 4.90 3.99
CA ALA A 199 0.49 5.55 4.06
C ALA A 199 0.41 7.01 3.66
N ASP A 200 1.22 7.89 4.27
CA ASP A 200 1.34 9.29 3.80
C ASP A 200 1.76 9.34 2.31
N VAL A 201 2.69 8.48 1.89
CA VAL A 201 3.21 8.44 0.51
C VAL A 201 3.04 7.06 -0.13
N PHE A 202 2.31 7.00 -1.25
CA PHE A 202 2.14 5.79 -2.04
C PHE A 202 2.97 5.86 -3.33
N PHE A 203 3.88 4.91 -3.54
CA PHE A 203 4.73 4.85 -4.73
C PHE A 203 4.38 3.67 -5.63
N TYR A 204 3.88 3.97 -6.83
CA TYR A 204 3.62 3.01 -7.88
C TYR A 204 4.73 3.06 -8.94
N THR A 205 5.20 1.90 -9.39
CA THR A 205 6.03 1.80 -10.60
C THR A 205 5.51 0.72 -11.52
N GLY A 206 5.23 1.10 -12.76
CA GLY A 206 4.65 0.18 -13.72
C GLY A 206 4.30 0.86 -15.04
N HIS A 207 3.42 0.22 -15.81
CA HIS A 207 2.99 0.75 -17.08
C HIS A 207 1.72 1.59 -16.91
N GLY A 208 1.63 2.66 -17.69
CA GLY A 208 0.39 3.39 -17.89
C GLY A 208 0.02 3.38 -19.36
N LEU A 209 -1.29 3.39 -19.62
CA LEU A 209 -1.84 3.45 -20.97
C LEU A 209 -3.24 4.06 -20.90
N GLY A 210 -3.53 5.04 -21.76
CA GLY A 210 -4.87 5.64 -21.86
C GLY A 210 -5.36 6.31 -20.57
N GLY A 211 -4.44 6.75 -19.70
CA GLY A 211 -4.77 7.33 -18.39
C GLY A 211 -5.05 6.31 -17.28
N ASN A 212 -4.90 5.01 -17.54
CA ASN A 212 -5.00 3.96 -16.54
C ASN A 212 -3.61 3.41 -16.19
N LEU A 213 -3.51 2.77 -15.02
CA LEU A 213 -2.39 1.89 -14.72
C LEU A 213 -2.71 0.51 -15.28
N VAL A 214 -1.74 -0.13 -15.92
CA VAL A 214 -1.96 -1.40 -16.61
C VAL A 214 -0.97 -2.47 -16.20
N THR A 215 -1.33 -3.73 -16.40
CA THR A 215 -0.38 -4.85 -16.24
C THR A 215 0.55 -4.94 -17.44
N HIS A 216 1.65 -5.68 -17.26
CA HIS A 216 2.49 -6.07 -18.37
C HIS A 216 1.79 -7.18 -19.15
N GLY A 217 1.29 -6.88 -20.35
CA GLY A 217 0.84 -7.91 -21.29
C GLY A 217 1.96 -8.93 -21.50
N GLY A 218 1.63 -10.23 -21.52
CA GLY A 218 2.63 -11.27 -21.70
C GLY A 218 3.45 -11.06 -22.99
N PRO A 219 4.65 -11.66 -23.11
CA PRO A 219 5.46 -11.54 -24.32
C PRO A 219 4.65 -11.93 -25.57
N GLY A 220 4.43 -10.98 -26.48
CA GLY A 220 3.70 -11.19 -27.74
C GLY A 220 2.18 -10.97 -27.67
N GLU A 221 1.61 -10.75 -26.49
CA GLU A 221 0.22 -10.31 -26.33
C GLU A 221 0.24 -8.79 -26.14
N GLY A 222 0.01 -8.02 -27.21
CA GLY A 222 -0.14 -6.56 -27.17
C GLY A 222 -1.38 -6.07 -26.40
N LEU A 223 -1.80 -6.81 -25.37
CA LEU A 223 -2.97 -6.58 -24.55
C LEU A 223 -2.48 -6.22 -23.15
N HIS A 224 -2.50 -4.92 -22.86
CA HIS A 224 -2.39 -4.39 -21.52
C HIS A 224 -3.77 -4.49 -20.86
N ASP A 225 -3.88 -5.16 -19.71
CA ASP A 225 -5.12 -5.16 -18.93
C ASP A 225 -5.14 -3.93 -18.03
N ASP A 226 -6.30 -3.28 -17.90
CA ASP A 226 -6.52 -2.22 -16.92
C ASP A 226 -6.34 -2.76 -15.50
N PHE A 227 -5.27 -2.34 -14.84
CA PHE A 227 -4.94 -2.73 -13.47
C PHE A 227 -5.68 -1.87 -12.45
N MET A 228 -5.60 -0.55 -12.65
CA MET A 228 -6.23 0.44 -11.79
C MET A 228 -6.63 1.67 -12.59
N THR A 229 -7.88 2.08 -12.47
CA THR A 229 -8.35 3.37 -12.98
C THR A 229 -8.37 4.43 -11.86
N PRO A 230 -8.28 5.72 -12.18
CA PRO A 230 -8.47 6.78 -11.18
C PRO A 230 -9.85 6.72 -10.50
N GLU A 231 -10.90 6.29 -11.21
CA GLU A 231 -12.25 6.14 -10.63
C GLU A 231 -12.35 5.02 -9.60
N GLU A 232 -11.77 3.84 -9.89
CA GLU A 232 -11.70 2.72 -8.94
C GLU A 232 -10.97 3.15 -7.67
N LEU A 233 -9.84 3.85 -7.84
CA LEU A 233 -9.04 4.34 -6.73
C LEU A 233 -9.78 5.40 -5.92
N LEU A 234 -10.41 6.37 -6.60
CA LEU A 234 -11.20 7.42 -5.96
C LEU A 234 -12.32 6.83 -5.13
N GLN A 235 -13.06 5.85 -5.68
CA GLN A 235 -14.11 5.15 -4.94
C GLN A 235 -13.54 4.49 -3.68
N ALA A 236 -12.46 3.72 -3.79
CA ALA A 236 -11.86 3.06 -2.63
C ALA A 236 -11.33 4.03 -1.58
N TRP A 237 -10.84 5.19 -2.03
CA TRP A 237 -10.15 6.16 -1.19
C TRP A 237 -11.07 7.19 -0.54
N THR A 238 -12.28 7.35 -1.06
CA THR A 238 -13.31 8.25 -0.50
C THR A 238 -14.37 7.53 0.32
N VAL A 239 -14.49 6.20 0.19
CA VAL A 239 -15.43 5.40 0.99
C VAL A 239 -15.12 5.60 2.47
N THR A 240 -16.04 6.27 3.16
CA THR A 240 -16.04 6.39 4.61
C THR A 240 -16.05 4.98 5.20
N ASN A 241 -14.96 4.64 5.87
CA ASN A 241 -14.85 3.37 6.56
C ASN A 241 -15.46 3.57 7.95
N PRO A 242 -16.51 2.81 8.34
CA PRO A 242 -17.06 2.90 9.69
C PRO A 242 -16.03 2.61 10.79
N ILE A 243 -14.92 1.93 10.47
CA ILE A 243 -13.80 1.64 11.37
C ILE A 243 -12.86 2.85 11.54
N LEU A 244 -12.56 3.57 10.44
CA LEU A 244 -11.56 4.66 10.42
C LEU A 244 -12.20 6.07 10.48
N GLY A 245 -13.52 6.18 10.39
CA GLY A 245 -14.26 7.44 10.43
C GLY A 245 -14.35 8.16 9.07
N PRO A 246 -14.87 9.41 9.05
CA PRO A 246 -15.17 10.19 7.83
C PRO A 246 -13.94 10.63 7.02
N LYS A 247 -12.73 10.41 7.52
CA LYS A 247 -11.45 10.57 6.80
C LYS A 247 -10.71 9.25 6.80
N SER A 248 -11.29 8.26 6.11
CA SER A 248 -10.85 6.86 6.21
C SER A 248 -9.51 6.58 5.56
N LEU A 249 -9.00 7.50 4.72
CA LEU A 249 -7.67 7.48 4.17
C LEU A 249 -6.97 8.83 4.34
N ASP A 250 -5.71 8.77 4.74
CA ASP A 250 -4.75 9.86 4.93
C ASP A 250 -3.57 9.72 3.94
N VAL A 251 -3.81 9.17 2.75
CA VAL A 251 -2.82 9.19 1.69
C VAL A 251 -2.65 10.62 1.18
N ASP A 252 -1.50 11.23 1.46
CA ASP A 252 -1.20 12.61 1.12
C ASP A 252 -0.59 12.76 -0.29
N VAL A 253 0.24 11.80 -0.71
CA VAL A 253 0.96 11.87 -1.98
C VAL A 253 0.93 10.54 -2.73
N LEU A 254 0.54 10.59 -4.01
CA LEU A 254 0.66 9.46 -4.94
C LEU A 254 1.76 9.74 -5.97
N ILE A 255 2.77 8.87 -6.03
CA ILE A 255 3.84 8.92 -7.03
C ILE A 255 3.63 7.79 -8.04
N ILE A 256 3.41 8.14 -9.30
CA ILE A 256 3.18 7.21 -10.41
C ILE A 256 4.38 7.26 -11.35
N ASN A 257 5.32 6.32 -11.15
CA ASN A 257 6.43 6.11 -12.06
C ASN A 257 6.04 5.17 -13.21
N GLY A 258 5.18 5.68 -14.09
CA GLY A 258 4.69 5.00 -15.29
C GLY A 258 4.41 5.96 -16.45
N CYS A 259 4.37 5.44 -17.67
CA CYS A 259 4.19 6.24 -18.88
C CYS A 259 2.75 6.75 -19.05
N SER A 260 2.60 7.99 -19.51
CA SER A 260 1.35 8.55 -20.06
C SER A 260 0.13 8.50 -19.13
N VAL A 261 0.37 8.65 -17.82
CA VAL A 261 -0.72 8.63 -16.82
C VAL A 261 -1.25 10.03 -16.52
N LEU A 262 -0.37 11.05 -16.52
CA LEU A 262 -0.70 12.39 -16.02
C LEU A 262 -0.69 13.48 -17.09
N ASN A 263 -1.02 13.14 -18.34
CA ASN A 263 -1.11 14.15 -19.39
C ASN A 263 -2.34 15.04 -19.18
N CYS A 264 -2.14 16.36 -19.04
CA CYS A 264 -3.23 17.35 -18.94
C CYS A 264 -3.40 18.20 -20.21
N ASP A 265 -2.54 18.03 -21.22
CA ASP A 265 -2.55 18.81 -22.45
C ASP A 265 -3.47 18.20 -23.52
N ASP A 266 -3.95 16.96 -23.33
CA ASP A 266 -4.89 16.28 -24.21
C ASP A 266 -6.36 16.72 -23.99
N LYS A 267 -7.17 16.62 -25.06
CA LYS A 267 -8.62 16.93 -24.98
C LYS A 267 -9.37 15.98 -24.06
N ASP A 268 -8.89 14.73 -23.98
CA ASP A 268 -9.49 13.64 -23.21
C ASP A 268 -9.12 13.68 -21.71
N GLY A 269 -8.11 14.47 -21.33
CA GLY A 269 -7.82 14.90 -19.96
C GLY A 269 -7.46 13.77 -19.02
N THR A 270 -6.54 12.87 -19.39
CA THR A 270 -6.15 11.73 -18.53
C THR A 270 -5.70 12.20 -17.14
N GLY A 271 -4.86 13.23 -17.07
CA GLY A 271 -4.46 13.88 -15.81
C GLY A 271 -5.62 14.57 -15.08
N LYS A 272 -6.70 14.99 -15.77
CA LYS A 272 -7.89 15.55 -15.09
C LYS A 272 -8.64 14.48 -14.30
N LYS A 273 -8.72 13.25 -14.83
CA LYS A 273 -9.33 12.13 -14.09
C LYS A 273 -8.57 11.84 -12.81
N TRP A 274 -7.24 11.79 -12.89
CA TRP A 274 -6.38 11.66 -11.70
C TRP A 274 -6.52 12.83 -10.74
N ALA A 275 -6.64 14.07 -11.24
CA ALA A 275 -6.78 15.25 -10.40
C ALA A 275 -8.02 15.24 -9.48
N ARG A 276 -9.05 14.44 -9.78
CA ARG A 276 -10.20 14.23 -8.89
C ARG A 276 -9.79 13.64 -7.53
N LEU A 277 -8.67 12.90 -7.47
CA LEU A 277 -8.12 12.36 -6.23
C LEU A 277 -7.55 13.43 -5.29
N LEU A 278 -7.43 14.69 -5.72
CA LEU A 278 -6.96 15.79 -4.89
C LEU A 278 -8.01 16.24 -3.88
N MET A 279 -7.56 16.73 -2.72
CA MET A 279 -8.42 17.18 -1.61
C MET A 279 -9.21 18.46 -1.90
N ASN A 280 -8.81 19.25 -2.89
CA ASN A 280 -9.60 20.39 -3.37
C ASN A 280 -10.63 19.97 -4.43
N GLN A 281 -10.72 18.68 -4.74
CA GLN A 281 -11.71 18.06 -5.61
C GLN A 281 -12.52 17.01 -4.83
N GLU A 282 -12.23 15.72 -5.00
CA GLU A 282 -13.05 14.63 -4.44
C GLU A 282 -12.27 13.68 -3.53
N GLY A 283 -10.93 13.59 -3.65
CA GLY A 283 -10.11 12.59 -2.96
C GLY A 283 -9.26 13.11 -1.79
N PRO A 284 -8.34 12.29 -1.26
CA PRO A 284 -7.55 12.64 -0.08
C PRO A 284 -6.21 13.36 -0.39
N LEU A 285 -5.75 13.37 -1.64
CA LEU A 285 -4.36 13.70 -1.96
C LEU A 285 -4.07 15.21 -1.94
N TYR A 286 -2.89 15.59 -1.49
CA TYR A 286 -2.31 16.92 -1.73
C TYR A 286 -1.62 17.02 -3.09
N SER A 287 -0.99 15.92 -3.55
CA SER A 287 -0.29 15.92 -4.83
C SER A 287 -0.21 14.54 -5.49
N ILE A 288 -0.10 14.56 -6.81
CA ILE A 288 0.11 13.41 -7.68
C ILE A 288 1.34 13.71 -8.55
N LEU A 289 2.34 12.84 -8.50
CA LEU A 289 3.62 13.02 -9.20
C LEU A 289 3.76 11.95 -10.28
N GLY A 290 4.33 12.28 -11.44
CA GLY A 290 4.54 11.28 -12.48
C GLY A 290 5.07 11.86 -13.78
N TYR A 291 4.63 11.29 -14.91
CA TYR A 291 5.08 11.65 -16.25
C TYR A 291 3.91 11.81 -17.21
N ARG A 292 4.00 12.81 -18.10
CA ARG A 292 2.98 13.12 -19.11
C ARG A 292 3.01 12.17 -20.31
N ASP A 293 4.21 11.74 -20.68
CA ASP A 293 4.50 10.85 -21.80
C ASP A 293 5.31 9.67 -21.25
N GLY A 294 6.41 9.25 -21.88
CA GLY A 294 7.19 8.15 -21.33
C GLY A 294 7.96 8.51 -20.06
N ALA A 295 7.83 7.64 -19.05
CA ALA A 295 8.68 7.62 -17.87
C ALA A 295 10.10 7.11 -18.23
N PRO A 296 11.14 7.55 -17.52
CA PRO A 296 12.49 7.03 -17.73
C PRO A 296 12.54 5.53 -17.40
N ALA A 297 13.31 4.78 -18.19
CA ALA A 297 13.68 3.43 -17.79
C ALA A 297 14.49 3.46 -16.49
N ASP A 298 14.44 2.38 -15.70
CA ASP A 298 15.15 2.27 -14.43
C ASP A 298 16.66 2.58 -14.58
N SER A 299 17.30 2.04 -15.62
CA SER A 299 18.71 2.29 -15.96
C SER A 299 19.01 3.68 -16.53
N ASN A 300 17.99 4.41 -16.99
CA ASN A 300 18.11 5.70 -17.65
C ASN A 300 17.65 6.83 -16.71
N GLY A 301 18.07 6.74 -15.45
CA GLY A 301 17.80 7.75 -14.42
C GLY A 301 16.60 7.46 -13.52
N GLY A 302 15.76 6.47 -13.82
CA GLY A 302 14.61 6.10 -12.97
C GLY A 302 15.02 5.77 -11.53
N HIS A 303 16.10 4.99 -11.35
CA HIS A 303 16.68 4.71 -10.01
C HIS A 303 17.19 5.96 -9.31
N ALA A 304 17.89 6.82 -10.04
CA ALA A 304 18.49 8.03 -9.48
C ALA A 304 17.41 9.01 -9.00
N VAL A 305 16.36 9.20 -9.80
CA VAL A 305 15.19 10.02 -9.42
C VAL A 305 14.47 9.44 -8.22
N ALA A 306 14.22 8.13 -8.19
CA ALA A 306 13.52 7.49 -7.09
C ALA A 306 14.32 7.57 -5.77
N ALA A 307 15.64 7.34 -5.82
CA ALA A 307 16.52 7.55 -4.66
C ALA A 307 16.54 9.01 -4.22
N ALA A 308 16.68 9.96 -5.16
CA ALA A 308 16.69 11.38 -4.84
C ALA A 308 15.36 11.84 -4.22
N MET A 309 14.23 11.32 -4.70
CA MET A 309 12.91 11.62 -4.14
C MET A 309 12.79 11.06 -2.73
N GLY A 310 13.17 9.79 -2.51
CA GLY A 310 13.19 9.21 -1.15
C GLY A 310 14.08 10.01 -0.19
N LYS A 311 15.24 10.50 -0.66
CA LYS A 311 16.13 11.36 0.12
C LYS A 311 15.53 12.75 0.42
N ALA A 312 14.82 13.35 -0.53
CA ALA A 312 14.12 14.62 -0.31
C ALA A 312 12.97 14.47 0.71
N ILE A 313 12.22 13.37 0.61
CA ILE A 313 11.15 13.02 1.55
C ILE A 313 11.64 13.05 2.99
N ILE A 314 12.74 12.34 3.29
CA ILE A 314 13.31 12.28 4.64
C ILE A 314 14.03 13.57 5.07
N GLY A 315 14.52 14.36 4.10
CA GLY A 315 15.44 15.46 4.37
C GLY A 315 14.76 16.81 4.55
N ASN A 316 13.83 17.16 3.66
CA ASN A 316 13.29 18.52 3.59
C ASN A 316 11.80 18.61 3.31
N LEU A 317 11.18 17.56 2.79
CA LEU A 317 9.75 17.51 2.53
C LEU A 317 8.98 17.16 3.80
N ASP A 318 9.18 15.97 4.40
CA ASP A 318 8.36 15.47 5.52
C ASP A 318 6.88 15.84 5.31
N SER A 319 6.29 16.70 6.15
CA SER A 319 4.89 17.15 6.11
C SER A 319 4.59 18.31 5.15
N LYS A 320 5.55 18.76 4.35
CA LYS A 320 5.39 19.87 3.40
C LYS A 320 4.76 19.37 2.10
N TRP A 321 3.55 18.85 2.16
CA TRP A 321 2.86 18.18 1.05
C TRP A 321 2.78 19.04 -0.23
N MET A 322 2.63 20.35 -0.09
CA MET A 322 2.59 21.29 -1.22
C MET A 322 3.95 21.48 -1.93
N ALA A 323 5.07 21.06 -1.32
CA ALA A 323 6.40 21.18 -1.91
C ALA A 323 6.79 19.95 -2.77
N TYR A 324 6.04 18.85 -2.68
CA TYR A 324 6.33 17.60 -3.39
C TYR A 324 6.34 17.78 -4.91
N ALA A 325 5.33 18.47 -5.46
CA ALA A 325 5.21 18.72 -6.90
C ALA A 325 6.45 19.41 -7.48
N LYS A 326 6.89 20.52 -6.88
CA LYS A 326 8.09 21.23 -7.35
C LYS A 326 9.37 20.42 -7.16
N THR A 327 9.51 19.77 -6.01
CA THR A 327 10.69 18.95 -5.70
C THR A 327 10.85 17.79 -6.69
N TRP A 328 9.76 17.14 -7.07
CA TRP A 328 9.74 16.11 -8.11
C TRP A 328 10.31 16.62 -9.43
N LEU A 329 9.87 17.80 -9.88
CA LEU A 329 10.32 18.39 -11.13
C LEU A 329 11.77 18.86 -11.06
N GLU A 330 12.20 19.42 -9.93
CA GLU A 330 13.60 19.82 -9.70
C GLU A 330 14.54 18.61 -9.76
N ILE A 331 14.17 17.50 -9.12
CA ILE A 331 14.95 16.25 -9.14
C ILE A 331 15.06 15.72 -10.57
N ASN A 332 13.95 15.65 -11.32
CA ASN A 332 13.95 15.20 -12.70
C ASN A 332 14.80 16.11 -13.61
N LYS A 333 14.65 17.44 -13.48
CA LYS A 333 15.45 18.44 -14.20
C LYS A 333 16.95 18.27 -13.92
N GLN A 334 17.35 18.09 -12.66
CA GLN A 334 18.76 17.90 -12.29
C GLN A 334 19.35 16.61 -12.88
N ASN A 335 18.59 15.51 -12.84
CA ASN A 335 19.04 14.23 -13.36
C ASN A 335 19.05 14.18 -14.90
N HIS A 336 18.22 14.97 -15.58
CA HIS A 336 18.13 14.98 -17.04
C HIS A 336 19.48 15.23 -17.73
N LYS A 337 20.31 16.13 -17.18
CA LYS A 337 21.65 16.44 -17.74
C LYS A 337 22.59 15.23 -17.73
N HIS A 338 22.42 14.32 -16.77
CA HIS A 338 23.27 13.13 -16.61
C HIS A 338 22.75 11.92 -17.40
N TYR A 339 21.45 11.86 -17.65
CA TYR A 339 20.79 10.70 -18.25
C TYR A 339 20.04 11.03 -19.55
N ARG A 340 20.54 12.00 -20.33
CA ARG A 340 19.88 12.44 -21.58
C ARG A 340 19.66 11.21 -22.49
N PRO A 341 18.42 10.77 -22.71
CA PRO A 341 18.15 9.53 -23.42
C PRO A 341 18.49 9.70 -24.91
N THR A 342 18.90 8.61 -25.56
CA THR A 342 19.11 8.58 -27.01
C THR A 342 17.79 8.61 -27.80
N SER A 343 16.65 8.41 -27.14
CA SER A 343 15.31 8.55 -27.73
C SER A 343 14.44 9.51 -26.89
N SER A 344 13.73 10.41 -27.58
CA SER A 344 12.85 11.42 -26.96
C SER A 344 11.71 10.82 -26.12
N ASN A 345 11.34 9.57 -26.40
CA ASN A 345 10.11 8.99 -25.87
C ASN A 345 10.22 8.51 -24.42
N TYR A 346 11.42 8.40 -23.84
CA TYR A 346 11.64 7.95 -22.45
C TYR A 346 12.53 8.94 -21.70
N SER A 347 12.02 10.15 -21.49
CA SER A 347 12.80 11.29 -21.01
C SER A 347 12.35 11.79 -19.64
N LEU A 348 13.32 12.11 -18.81
CA LEU A 348 13.14 12.86 -17.56
C LEU A 348 12.47 14.24 -17.80
N ALA A 349 12.57 14.78 -19.02
CA ALA A 349 11.87 16.00 -19.42
C ALA A 349 10.34 15.85 -19.47
N ASN A 350 9.81 14.63 -19.41
CA ASN A 350 8.37 14.37 -19.38
C ASN A 350 7.79 14.40 -17.96
N ALA A 351 8.60 14.70 -16.94
CA ALA A 351 8.12 14.78 -15.58
C ALA A 351 7.05 15.88 -15.44
N CYS A 352 6.00 15.54 -14.71
CA CYS A 352 4.89 16.43 -14.40
C CYS A 352 4.36 16.13 -13.00
N ALA A 353 3.56 17.04 -12.47
CA ALA A 353 2.89 16.89 -11.20
C ALA A 353 1.57 17.66 -11.19
N ILE A 354 0.62 17.18 -10.40
CA ILE A 354 -0.65 17.86 -10.13
C ILE A 354 -0.72 18.08 -8.61
N ASP A 355 -0.92 19.31 -8.17
CA ASP A 355 -1.17 19.65 -6.77
C ASP A 355 -2.43 20.50 -6.64
N LEU A 356 -2.72 20.98 -5.43
CA LEU A 356 -3.90 21.81 -5.16
C LEU A 356 -3.89 23.16 -5.89
N ASN A 357 -2.73 23.62 -6.40
CA ASN A 357 -2.62 24.86 -7.16
C ASN A 357 -2.81 24.63 -8.67
N GLY A 358 -2.51 23.43 -9.16
CA GLY A 358 -2.78 23.02 -10.53
C GLY A 358 -1.74 22.07 -11.11
N TYR A 359 -1.59 22.12 -12.43
CA TYR A 359 -0.69 21.26 -13.20
C TYR A 359 0.68 21.92 -13.41
N TRP A 360 1.73 21.15 -13.15
CA TRP A 360 3.13 21.53 -13.29
C TRP A 360 3.84 20.55 -14.22
N TYR A 361 4.77 21.03 -15.05
CA TYR A 361 5.51 20.16 -15.98
C TYR A 361 6.87 20.75 -16.35
N LEU A 362 7.74 19.91 -16.93
CA LEU A 362 9.01 20.34 -17.50
C LEU A 362 8.86 20.66 -19.00
N GLU A 363 9.48 21.76 -19.43
CA GLU A 363 9.52 22.20 -20.83
C GLU A 363 10.96 22.56 -21.21
N GLU A 364 11.43 22.09 -22.37
CA GLU A 364 12.76 22.45 -22.89
C GLU A 364 12.63 23.75 -23.68
N LEU A 365 13.28 24.80 -23.19
CA LEU A 365 13.37 26.12 -23.83
C LEU A 365 14.84 26.50 -23.93
N ASP A 366 15.31 26.82 -25.13
CA ASP A 366 16.70 27.20 -25.41
C ASP A 366 17.73 26.18 -24.88
N ASP A 367 17.50 24.88 -25.16
CA ASP A 367 18.32 23.74 -24.69
C ASP A 367 18.41 23.57 -23.15
N GLU A 368 17.53 24.25 -22.39
CA GLU A 368 17.42 24.09 -20.94
C GLU A 368 16.01 23.65 -20.52
N LEU A 369 15.93 22.73 -19.54
CA LEU A 369 14.64 22.38 -18.95
C LEU A 369 14.18 23.43 -17.94
N HIS A 370 12.94 23.88 -18.06
CA HIS A 370 12.28 24.83 -17.15
C HIS A 370 11.07 24.17 -16.50
N ILE A 371 10.79 24.58 -15.25
CA ILE A 371 9.57 24.18 -14.54
C ILE A 371 8.48 25.18 -14.90
N ILE A 372 7.40 24.70 -15.50
CA ILE A 372 6.25 25.52 -15.89
C ILE A 372 5.05 25.16 -15.01
N GLY A 373 4.35 26.17 -14.51
CA GLY A 373 3.14 25.99 -13.69
C GLY A 373 3.06 26.92 -12.47
N PRO A 374 1.98 26.81 -11.66
CA PRO A 374 0.86 25.90 -11.86
C PRO A 374 -0.07 26.45 -12.94
N LYS A 375 -0.39 25.65 -13.95
CA LYS A 375 -1.53 25.91 -14.83
C LYS A 375 -2.80 25.49 -14.12
N LYS A 376 -3.82 26.36 -14.10
CA LYS A 376 -5.13 25.99 -13.55
C LYS A 376 -5.66 24.77 -14.29
N LEU A 377 -6.11 23.77 -13.54
CA LEU A 377 -6.83 22.64 -14.12
C LEU A 377 -8.15 23.15 -14.70
N PRO A 378 -8.54 22.72 -15.91
CA PRO A 378 -9.87 22.99 -16.43
C PRO A 378 -10.90 22.43 -15.45
N LYS A 379 -11.89 23.28 -15.09
CA LYS A 379 -12.99 22.88 -14.20
C LYS A 379 -13.94 21.90 -14.86
#